data_AF-A0A5E4AHL2-F1
#
_entry.id   AF-A0A5E4AHL2-F1
#
_cell.length_a   1.000
_cell.length_b   1.000
_cell.length_c   1.000
_cell.angle_alpha   90.00
_cell.angle_beta   90.00
_cell.angle_gamma   90.00
#
_symmetry.space_group_name_H-M   'P 1'
#
loop_
_entity.id
_entity.type
_entity.pdbx_description
1 polymer ?
#
loop_
_entity_poly.entity_id
_entity_poly.type
_entity_poly.pdbx_seq_one_letter_code
_entity_poly.pdbx_strand_id
1 'polypeptide(L)'
;MGLGQQGQGWARGGLALGAQLELCPLSCQLWQFGRWVDVVVDDRLPVREGKLMFVRSEQRNEFWAPLLEKAYAKLHGSYEVMRGGHMNEAFVDFTGGVGEVLYLRQDTPGLFSALRHALVKESLVGATALSDRGEYRTEDGLVRGHAYSVTGTHKMSLGFTKVRLLRLRNPWGRVEWTGAWSDSCPRWDALPAEWREALLVKKEDGEFCISEDLETLGDLEAQRFLEIKGYLAVCKELQGFVIGGVAPRS
;
A
#
# COMPACT_ATOMS: atom_id res chain seq x y z
N MET A 1 13.68 -40.86 13.64
CA MET A 1 14.44 -39.60 13.56
C MET A 1 14.98 -39.49 12.15
N GLY A 2 14.50 -38.51 11.40
CA GLY A 2 14.85 -38.30 10.00
C GLY A 2 13.99 -37.18 9.44
N LEU A 3 14.15 -35.97 9.98
CA LEU A 3 13.47 -34.78 9.47
C LEU A 3 14.35 -34.16 8.38
N GLY A 4 13.81 -34.13 7.17
CA GLY A 4 14.45 -33.63 5.97
C GLY A 4 14.78 -32.15 6.06
N GLN A 5 15.96 -31.80 5.55
CA GLN A 5 16.34 -30.44 5.22
C GLN A 5 15.44 -29.94 4.08
N GLN A 6 14.46 -29.09 4.39
CA GLN A 6 13.83 -28.24 3.38
C GLN A 6 14.70 -27.00 3.20
N GLY A 7 15.47 -27.00 2.12
CA GLY A 7 16.42 -25.94 1.79
C GLY A 7 15.72 -24.63 1.40
N GLN A 8 16.26 -23.52 1.89
CA GLN A 8 15.99 -22.18 1.38
C GLN A 8 16.55 -22.08 -0.04
N GLY A 9 15.77 -21.56 -1.00
CA GLY A 9 16.17 -21.44 -2.41
C GLY A 9 16.16 -19.99 -2.90
N TRP A 10 16.82 -19.73 -4.03
CA TRP A 10 16.80 -18.44 -4.73
C TRP A 10 16.12 -18.60 -6.10
N ALA A 11 15.21 -17.69 -6.47
CA ALA A 11 14.64 -17.64 -7.83
C ALA A 11 15.32 -16.54 -8.66
N ARG A 12 15.44 -16.77 -9.97
CA ARG A 12 15.88 -15.80 -10.98
C ARG A 12 14.68 -15.26 -11.74
N GLY A 13 14.61 -13.95 -11.95
CA GLY A 13 13.63 -13.32 -12.83
C GLY A 13 14.13 -13.36 -14.28
N GLY A 14 13.84 -14.42 -15.02
CA GLY A 14 14.37 -14.59 -16.38
C GLY A 14 13.31 -14.43 -17.48
N LEU A 15 13.45 -13.39 -18.32
CA LEU A 15 13.03 -13.44 -19.72
C LEU A 15 13.97 -14.44 -20.44
N ALA A 16 13.42 -15.57 -20.85
CA ALA A 16 14.18 -16.62 -21.53
C ALA A 16 14.44 -16.25 -22.99
N LEU A 17 15.69 -15.93 -23.33
CA LEU A 17 16.23 -16.09 -24.68
C LEU A 17 17.74 -16.35 -24.55
N GLY A 18 18.19 -17.46 -25.11
CA GLY A 18 19.56 -17.96 -25.02
C GLY A 18 20.56 -17.02 -25.68
N ALA A 19 21.24 -16.25 -24.85
CA ALA A 19 22.57 -15.71 -25.08
C ALA A 19 23.24 -15.64 -23.71
N GLN A 20 24.57 -15.67 -23.66
CA GLN A 20 25.36 -15.46 -22.46
C GLN A 20 24.98 -14.08 -21.87
N LEU A 21 23.95 -14.03 -21.02
CA LEU A 21 23.41 -12.79 -20.46
C LEU A 21 24.39 -12.33 -19.39
N GLU A 22 25.20 -11.33 -19.74
CA GLU A 22 25.75 -10.45 -18.72
C GLU A 22 24.60 -10.00 -17.83
N LEU A 23 24.79 -10.20 -16.52
CA LEU A 23 23.88 -9.75 -15.48
C LEU A 23 23.58 -8.27 -15.75
N CYS A 24 22.35 -7.91 -16.13
CA CYS A 24 21.92 -6.53 -16.09
C CYS A 24 21.47 -6.26 -14.65
N PRO A 25 22.33 -5.70 -13.79
CA PRO A 25 21.88 -5.41 -12.44
C PRO A 25 20.82 -4.31 -12.51
N LEU A 26 19.75 -4.46 -11.72
CA LEU A 26 18.73 -3.43 -11.63
C LEU A 26 19.25 -2.32 -10.72
N SER A 27 19.21 -1.08 -11.20
CA SER A 27 19.47 0.11 -10.41
C SER A 27 18.16 0.83 -10.11
N CYS A 28 17.93 1.18 -8.84
CA CYS A 28 16.87 2.10 -8.45
C CYS A 28 17.45 3.25 -7.63
N GLN A 29 16.82 4.42 -7.75
CA GLN A 29 17.19 5.60 -6.98
C GLN A 29 16.31 5.68 -5.73
N LEU A 30 16.96 5.81 -4.57
CA LEU A 30 16.31 6.00 -3.28
C LEU A 30 16.88 7.25 -2.62
N TRP A 31 16.01 8.09 -2.10
CA TRP A 31 16.39 9.29 -1.38
C TRP A 31 16.91 8.93 0.01
N GLN A 32 18.09 9.42 0.36
CA GLN A 32 18.69 9.22 1.67
C GLN A 32 19.34 10.52 2.15
N PHE A 33 18.85 11.04 3.28
CA PHE A 33 19.44 12.18 3.98
C PHE A 33 19.77 13.38 3.09
N GLY A 34 18.88 13.73 2.16
CA GLY A 34 19.04 14.93 1.31
C GLY A 34 19.63 14.67 -0.09
N ARG A 35 19.84 13.41 -0.48
CA ARG A 35 20.37 13.07 -1.82
C ARG A 35 19.78 11.76 -2.36
N TRP A 36 19.67 11.67 -3.67
CA TRP A 36 19.38 10.41 -4.37
C TRP A 36 20.61 9.49 -4.36
N VAL A 37 20.38 8.22 -4.03
CA VAL A 37 21.39 7.17 -3.98
C VAL A 37 20.99 6.05 -4.94
N ASP A 38 21.86 5.72 -5.89
CA ASP A 38 21.68 4.57 -6.76
C ASP A 38 21.98 3.27 -6.00
N VAL A 39 20.97 2.41 -5.90
CA VAL A 39 21.09 1.08 -5.29
C VAL A 39 20.98 0.02 -6.36
N VAL A 40 22.07 -0.72 -6.51
CA VAL A 40 22.21 -1.76 -7.53
C VAL A 40 21.99 -3.14 -6.90
N VAL A 41 21.09 -3.95 -7.46
CA VAL A 41 20.79 -5.31 -6.98
C VAL A 41 20.83 -6.33 -8.12
N ASP A 42 21.24 -7.56 -7.79
CA ASP A 42 21.07 -8.71 -8.67
C ASP A 42 19.61 -9.22 -8.66
N ASP A 43 19.30 -10.17 -9.53
CA ASP A 43 17.95 -10.72 -9.74
C ASP A 43 17.57 -11.89 -8.82
N ARG A 44 18.44 -12.28 -7.87
CA ARG A 44 18.18 -13.40 -6.95
C ARG A 44 17.19 -12.99 -5.88
N LEU A 45 16.01 -13.58 -5.87
CA LEU A 45 14.96 -13.28 -4.89
C LEU A 45 14.77 -14.44 -3.91
N PRO A 46 14.53 -14.17 -2.61
CA PRO A 46 14.22 -15.21 -1.63
C PRO A 46 12.94 -15.95 -1.96
N VAL A 47 13.02 -17.28 -2.07
CA VAL A 47 11.85 -18.14 -2.34
C VAL A 47 11.73 -19.30 -1.36
N ARG A 48 10.47 -19.64 -1.07
CA ARG A 48 10.08 -20.82 -0.30
C ARG A 48 9.00 -21.55 -1.07
N GLU A 49 9.18 -22.86 -1.29
CA GLU A 49 8.23 -23.70 -2.05
C GLU A 49 7.90 -23.12 -3.45
N GLY A 50 8.92 -22.57 -4.12
CA GLY A 50 8.75 -21.98 -5.46
C GLY A 50 7.96 -20.67 -5.49
N LYS A 51 7.66 -20.08 -4.33
CA LYS A 51 6.95 -18.79 -4.20
C LYS A 51 7.88 -17.76 -3.57
N LEU A 52 7.76 -16.51 -4.03
CA LEU A 52 8.42 -15.36 -3.40
C LEU A 52 8.01 -15.28 -1.94
N MET A 53 9.00 -15.08 -1.05
CA MET A 53 8.76 -14.99 0.38
C MET A 53 8.21 -13.63 0.82
N PHE A 54 8.53 -12.57 0.08
CA PHE A 54 8.17 -11.18 0.40
C PHE A 54 7.18 -10.62 -0.63
N VAL A 55 7.31 -9.34 -1.03
CA VAL A 55 6.39 -8.71 -2.00
C VAL A 55 6.31 -9.54 -3.28
N ARG A 56 5.10 -9.61 -3.85
CA ARG A 56 4.82 -10.27 -5.12
C ARG A 56 3.70 -9.51 -5.84
N SER A 57 3.78 -9.47 -7.16
CA SER A 57 2.65 -9.00 -7.97
C SER A 57 1.57 -10.09 -8.11
N GLU A 58 0.33 -9.67 -8.39
CA GLU A 58 -0.71 -10.55 -8.94
C GLU A 58 -0.29 -11.09 -10.31
N GLN A 59 0.44 -10.30 -11.10
CA GLN A 59 0.98 -10.71 -12.39
C GLN A 59 2.22 -11.58 -12.19
N ARG A 60 2.16 -12.83 -12.63
CA ARG A 60 3.21 -13.84 -12.38
C ARG A 60 4.59 -13.47 -12.92
N ASN A 61 4.66 -12.63 -13.95
CA ASN A 61 5.90 -12.27 -14.64
C ASN A 61 6.39 -10.85 -14.31
N GLU A 62 5.83 -10.22 -13.28
CA GLU A 62 6.17 -8.87 -12.87
C GLU A 62 7.05 -8.89 -11.61
N PHE A 63 8.31 -8.47 -11.77
CA PHE A 63 9.35 -8.58 -10.73
C PHE A 63 9.92 -7.24 -10.25
N TRP A 64 9.47 -6.10 -10.80
CA TRP A 64 10.02 -4.80 -10.40
C TRP A 64 9.77 -4.51 -8.91
N ALA A 65 8.59 -4.85 -8.38
CA ALA A 65 8.26 -4.60 -6.98
C ALA A 65 9.10 -5.47 -6.01
N PRO A 66 9.24 -6.81 -6.21
CA PRO A 66 10.19 -7.61 -5.45
C PRO A 66 11.64 -7.12 -5.51
N LEU A 67 12.09 -6.63 -6.68
CA LEU A 67 13.45 -6.11 -6.86
C LEU A 67 13.64 -4.74 -6.18
N LEU A 68 12.63 -3.88 -6.21
CA LEU A 68 12.62 -2.61 -5.48
C LEU A 68 12.68 -2.85 -3.97
N GLU A 69 11.86 -3.78 -3.46
CA GLU A 69 11.89 -4.19 -2.05
C GLU A 69 13.28 -4.73 -1.67
N LYS A 70 13.90 -5.54 -2.54
CA LYS A 70 15.27 -6.03 -2.33
C LYS A 70 16.28 -4.88 -2.24
N ALA A 71 16.17 -3.89 -3.11
CA ALA A 71 17.07 -2.74 -3.09
C ALA A 71 16.90 -1.91 -1.82
N TYR A 72 15.65 -1.70 -1.39
CA TYR A 72 15.34 -1.05 -0.12
C TYR A 72 15.88 -1.85 1.07
N ALA A 73 15.72 -3.18 1.07
CA ALA A 73 16.29 -4.06 2.09
C ALA A 73 17.82 -4.00 2.13
N LYS A 74 18.47 -3.95 0.96
CA LYS A 74 19.92 -3.81 0.85
C LYS A 74 20.40 -2.48 1.43
N LEU A 75 19.69 -1.39 1.15
CA LEU A 75 20.01 -0.06 1.65
C LEU A 75 19.95 0.00 3.18
N HIS A 76 18.94 -0.65 3.77
CA HIS A 76 18.74 -0.73 5.23
C HIS A 76 19.46 -1.91 5.91
N GLY A 77 20.21 -2.71 5.13
CA GLY A 77 21.06 -3.80 5.61
C GLY A 77 20.47 -5.21 5.46
N SER A 78 19.18 -5.43 5.73
CA SER A 78 18.53 -6.73 5.51
C SER A 78 17.00 -6.63 5.39
N TYR A 79 16.36 -7.70 4.91
CA TYR A 79 14.89 -7.80 4.88
C TYR A 79 14.27 -7.79 6.28
N GLU A 80 14.99 -8.26 7.30
CA GLU A 80 14.49 -8.35 8.66
C GLU A 80 14.35 -6.97 9.31
N VAL A 81 15.29 -6.06 9.02
CA VAL A 81 15.29 -4.68 9.53
C VAL A 81 14.07 -3.90 9.04
N MET A 82 13.49 -4.27 7.89
CA MET A 82 12.29 -3.60 7.35
C MET A 82 11.01 -3.93 8.13
N ARG A 83 11.04 -4.88 9.07
CA ARG A 83 9.85 -5.21 9.87
C ARG A 83 9.56 -4.10 10.89
N GLY A 84 8.35 -3.55 10.81
CA GLY A 84 7.85 -2.57 11.79
C GLY A 84 8.27 -1.13 11.54
N GLY A 85 8.72 -0.78 10.32
CA GLY A 85 9.02 0.60 9.94
C GLY A 85 7.76 1.46 9.76
N HIS A 86 7.94 2.79 9.73
CA HIS A 86 6.84 3.72 9.53
C HIS A 86 6.68 4.08 8.05
N MET A 87 5.44 4.10 7.54
CA MET A 87 5.16 4.42 6.12
C MET A 87 5.70 5.78 5.67
N ASN A 88 5.74 6.78 6.56
CA ASN A 88 6.23 8.11 6.23
C ASN A 88 7.73 8.10 5.89
N GLU A 89 8.53 7.23 6.52
CA GLU A 89 9.96 7.07 6.21
C GLU A 89 10.11 6.54 4.78
N ALA A 90 9.37 5.48 4.46
CA ALA A 90 9.35 4.91 3.12
C ALA A 90 8.89 5.94 2.06
N PHE A 91 7.86 6.74 2.33
CA PHE A 91 7.42 7.76 1.38
C PHE A 91 8.50 8.80 1.10
N VAL A 92 9.20 9.27 2.14
CA VAL A 92 10.31 10.22 1.98
C VAL A 92 11.44 9.57 1.19
N ASP A 93 11.81 8.34 1.51
CA ASP A 93 12.88 7.60 0.83
C ASP A 93 12.55 7.32 -0.65
N PHE A 94 11.27 7.17 -1.01
CA PHE A 94 10.86 6.93 -2.39
C PHE A 94 10.66 8.21 -3.22
N THR A 95 10.49 9.37 -2.60
CA THR A 95 10.09 10.60 -3.30
C THR A 95 11.03 11.79 -3.13
N GLY A 96 11.83 11.79 -2.07
CA GLY A 96 12.58 12.98 -1.62
C GLY A 96 11.70 14.11 -1.09
N GLY A 97 10.39 13.89 -0.97
CA GLY A 97 9.43 14.89 -0.52
C GLY A 97 9.39 15.06 1.00
N VAL A 98 8.50 15.93 1.46
CA VAL A 98 8.28 16.19 2.89
C VAL A 98 7.19 15.27 3.42
N GLY A 99 7.57 14.37 4.33
CA GLY A 99 6.65 13.50 5.06
C GLY A 99 5.95 14.25 6.21
N GLU A 100 4.63 14.19 6.24
CA GLU A 100 3.76 14.72 7.29
C GLU A 100 2.96 13.58 7.92
N VAL A 101 2.88 13.54 9.25
CA VAL A 101 2.11 12.54 10.00
C VAL A 101 0.95 13.22 10.71
N LEU A 102 -0.27 12.92 10.29
CA LEU A 102 -1.49 13.46 10.89
C LEU A 102 -2.11 12.42 11.82
N TYR A 103 -1.97 12.60 13.14
CA TYR A 103 -2.69 11.80 14.13
C TYR A 103 -4.15 12.22 14.13
N LEU A 104 -5.03 11.31 13.76
CA LEU A 104 -6.44 11.63 13.59
C LEU A 104 -7.15 11.43 14.92
N ARG A 105 -7.63 12.54 15.49
CA ARG A 105 -8.50 12.52 16.68
C ARG A 105 -9.97 12.43 16.24
N GLN A 106 -10.80 11.93 17.14
CA GLN A 106 -12.25 11.97 17.04
C GLN A 106 -12.64 13.43 16.77
N ASP A 107 -13.26 13.66 15.61
CA ASP A 107 -13.65 14.98 15.11
C ASP A 107 -12.53 15.93 14.64
N THR A 108 -11.49 15.44 13.95
CA THR A 108 -10.55 16.34 13.25
C THR A 108 -11.26 17.04 12.09
N PRO A 109 -11.63 18.33 12.21
CA PRO A 109 -12.44 18.99 11.20
C PRO A 109 -11.64 19.14 9.90
N GLY A 110 -12.30 18.91 8.77
CA GLY A 110 -11.68 19.08 7.45
C GLY A 110 -10.74 17.95 7.01
N LEU A 111 -10.68 16.82 7.73
CA LEU A 111 -9.89 15.65 7.36
C LEU A 111 -10.11 15.20 5.91
N PHE A 112 -11.37 14.96 5.52
CA PHE A 112 -11.71 14.64 4.13
C PHE A 112 -11.15 15.64 3.12
N SER A 113 -11.24 16.92 3.43
CA SER A 113 -10.80 17.99 2.56
C SER A 113 -9.28 17.95 2.42
N ALA A 114 -8.56 17.73 3.53
CA ALA A 114 -7.11 17.57 3.52
C ALA A 114 -6.66 16.34 2.71
N LEU A 115 -7.31 15.19 2.93
CA LEU A 115 -7.07 13.96 2.16
C LEU A 115 -7.34 14.17 0.67
N ARG A 116 -8.49 14.74 0.32
CA ARG A 116 -8.85 15.04 -1.06
C ARG A 116 -7.83 15.97 -1.70
N HIS A 117 -7.40 17.02 -0.99
CA HIS A 117 -6.38 17.94 -1.50
C HIS A 117 -5.02 17.26 -1.67
N ALA A 118 -4.62 16.36 -0.77
CA ALA A 118 -3.39 15.60 -0.89
C ALA A 118 -3.43 14.69 -2.14
N LEU A 119 -4.52 13.94 -2.32
CA LEU A 119 -4.69 13.06 -3.48
C LEU A 119 -4.74 13.84 -4.81
N VAL A 120 -5.44 14.99 -4.84
CA VAL A 120 -5.48 15.86 -6.04
C VAL A 120 -4.10 16.44 -6.39
N LYS A 121 -3.22 16.60 -5.40
CA LYS A 121 -1.82 17.02 -5.61
C LYS A 121 -0.87 15.84 -5.86
N GLU A 122 -1.41 14.64 -6.11
CA GLU A 122 -0.64 13.42 -6.36
C GLU A 122 0.31 13.06 -5.20
N SER A 123 -0.02 13.50 -3.98
CA SER A 123 0.72 13.08 -2.78
C SER A 123 0.48 11.61 -2.47
N LEU A 124 1.52 10.92 -2.00
CA LEU A 124 1.36 9.60 -1.41
C LEU A 124 0.63 9.71 -0.08
N VAL A 125 -0.44 8.92 0.09
CA VAL A 125 -1.24 8.91 1.31
C VAL A 125 -1.37 7.48 1.82
N GLY A 126 -0.91 7.27 3.06
CA GLY A 126 -1.04 6.01 3.79
C GLY A 126 -1.89 6.18 5.03
N ALA A 127 -2.59 5.13 5.45
CA ALA A 127 -3.38 5.08 6.67
C ALA A 127 -3.07 3.81 7.44
N THR A 128 -3.00 3.90 8.76
CA THR A 128 -2.78 2.73 9.63
C THR A 128 -3.81 2.71 10.73
N ALA A 129 -4.43 1.53 10.92
CA ALA A 129 -5.21 1.31 12.10
C ALA A 129 -4.32 1.00 13.31
N LEU A 130 -4.37 1.77 14.41
CA LEU A 130 -3.46 1.51 15.55
C LEU A 130 -3.78 0.19 16.25
N SER A 131 -2.74 -0.43 16.79
CA SER A 131 -2.83 -1.63 17.63
C SER A 131 -1.83 -1.55 18.78
N ASP A 132 -2.22 -2.04 19.94
CA ASP A 132 -1.41 -2.19 21.15
C ASP A 132 -0.71 -3.57 21.26
N ARG A 133 -1.12 -4.53 20.43
CA ARG A 133 -0.73 -5.94 20.51
C ARG A 133 -0.21 -6.53 19.20
N GLY A 134 0.24 -5.66 18.28
CA GLY A 134 0.75 -6.04 16.96
C GLY A 134 -0.34 -6.25 15.92
N GLU A 135 0.03 -6.86 14.79
CA GLU A 135 -0.87 -7.03 13.65
C GLU A 135 -1.99 -8.05 13.93
N TYR A 136 -3.26 -7.67 13.75
CA TYR A 136 -4.38 -8.61 13.86
C TYR A 136 -5.59 -8.20 13.02
N ARG A 137 -6.34 -9.18 12.54
CA ARG A 137 -7.57 -8.99 11.75
C ARG A 137 -8.79 -8.88 12.66
N THR A 138 -9.67 -7.90 12.40
CA THR A 138 -10.97 -7.72 13.05
C THR A 138 -12.04 -8.58 12.39
N GLU A 139 -13.20 -8.72 13.04
CA GLU A 139 -14.35 -9.44 12.50
C GLU A 139 -14.84 -8.85 11.16
N ASP A 140 -14.74 -7.53 11.03
CA ASP A 140 -15.16 -6.78 9.83
C ASP A 140 -14.08 -6.75 8.71
N GLY A 141 -13.04 -7.57 8.84
CA GLY A 141 -12.01 -7.74 7.80
C GLY A 141 -10.85 -6.75 7.84
N LEU A 142 -10.94 -5.67 8.61
CA LEU A 142 -9.85 -4.70 8.79
C LEU A 142 -8.67 -5.34 9.54
N VAL A 143 -7.45 -4.95 9.21
CA VAL A 143 -6.22 -5.39 9.89
C VAL A 143 -5.64 -4.22 10.68
N ARG A 144 -5.57 -4.34 12.01
CA ARG A 144 -4.93 -3.34 12.88
C ARG A 144 -3.44 -3.60 12.98
N GLY A 145 -2.68 -2.55 13.29
CA GLY A 145 -1.21 -2.58 13.26
C GLY A 145 -0.63 -2.68 11.85
N HIS A 146 -1.46 -2.43 10.82
CA HIS A 146 -1.14 -2.67 9.41
C HIS A 146 -1.32 -1.42 8.56
N ALA A 147 -0.47 -1.29 7.56
CA ALA A 147 -0.42 -0.17 6.63
C ALA A 147 -1.38 -0.38 5.45
N TYR A 148 -2.22 0.63 5.18
CA TYR A 148 -3.09 0.73 4.02
C TYR A 148 -2.68 1.92 3.16
N SER A 149 -2.86 1.81 1.84
CA SER A 149 -2.77 2.97 0.94
C SER A 149 -4.16 3.62 0.82
N VAL A 150 -4.23 4.95 0.87
CA VAL A 150 -5.46 5.68 0.53
C VAL A 150 -5.40 6.02 -0.96
N THR A 151 -6.28 5.41 -1.76
CA THR A 151 -6.24 5.49 -3.23
C THR A 151 -7.34 6.36 -3.82
N GLY A 152 -8.24 6.89 -2.99
CA GLY A 152 -9.35 7.70 -3.46
C GLY A 152 -10.17 8.35 -2.36
N THR A 153 -10.82 9.46 -2.70
CA THR A 153 -11.82 10.13 -1.88
C THR A 153 -13.02 10.49 -2.76
N HIS A 154 -14.22 10.12 -2.35
CA HIS A 154 -15.44 10.40 -3.12
C HIS A 154 -16.48 11.09 -2.24
N LYS A 155 -17.04 12.20 -2.74
CA LYS A 155 -18.09 12.95 -2.05
C LYS A 155 -19.29 13.05 -2.96
N MET A 156 -20.43 12.57 -2.46
CA MET A 156 -21.69 12.56 -3.19
C MET A 156 -22.83 13.07 -2.31
N SER A 157 -23.88 13.58 -2.94
CA SER A 157 -25.10 14.06 -2.27
C SER A 157 -26.29 13.23 -2.77
N LEU A 158 -26.94 12.51 -1.87
CA LEU A 158 -28.14 11.73 -2.10
C LEU A 158 -29.33 12.48 -1.49
N GLY A 159 -29.91 13.40 -2.26
CA GLY A 159 -30.92 14.33 -1.74
C GLY A 159 -30.34 15.22 -0.64
N PHE A 160 -30.84 15.06 0.59
CA PHE A 160 -30.37 15.81 1.76
C PHE A 160 -29.18 15.15 2.47
N THR A 161 -28.88 13.89 2.16
CA THR A 161 -27.78 13.15 2.78
C THR A 161 -26.49 13.37 1.99
N LYS A 162 -25.44 13.78 2.67
CA LYS A 162 -24.08 13.82 2.10
C LYS A 162 -23.39 12.53 2.50
N VAL A 163 -22.71 11.90 1.54
CA VAL A 163 -21.91 10.69 1.75
C VAL A 163 -20.48 10.99 1.33
N ARG A 164 -19.55 10.72 2.24
CA ARG A 164 -18.10 10.80 2.01
C ARG A 164 -17.49 9.42 2.14
N LEU A 165 -16.85 8.96 1.07
CA LEU A 165 -16.17 7.66 1.02
C LEU A 165 -14.67 7.85 0.89
N LEU A 166 -13.92 7.01 1.58
CA LEU A 166 -12.49 6.79 1.37
C LEU A 166 -12.30 5.43 0.69
N ARG A 167 -11.43 5.38 -0.30
CA ARG A 167 -10.98 4.14 -0.92
C ARG A 167 -9.61 3.78 -0.35
N LEU A 168 -9.50 2.59 0.22
CA LEU A 168 -8.31 2.07 0.86
C LEU A 168 -7.87 0.81 0.15
N ARG A 169 -6.57 0.55 0.12
CA ARG A 169 -6.00 -0.68 -0.42
C ARG A 169 -5.12 -1.39 0.59
N ASN A 170 -5.45 -2.65 0.86
CA ASN A 170 -4.61 -3.58 1.58
C ASN A 170 -3.45 -4.03 0.66
N PRO A 171 -2.17 -3.81 1.02
CA PRO A 171 -1.04 -4.21 0.21
C PRO A 171 -0.93 -5.72 -0.01
N TRP A 172 -1.67 -6.55 0.74
CA TRP A 172 -1.75 -7.99 0.49
C TRP A 172 -2.49 -8.37 -0.80
N GLY A 173 -3.24 -7.45 -1.40
CA GLY A 173 -4.07 -7.72 -2.58
C GLY A 173 -5.26 -8.63 -2.29
N ARG A 174 -5.69 -8.69 -1.03
CA ARG A 174 -6.78 -9.50 -0.48
C ARG A 174 -7.05 -9.05 0.95
N VAL A 175 -8.06 -9.64 1.58
CA VAL A 175 -8.54 -9.34 2.93
C VAL A 175 -9.04 -7.89 2.98
N GLU A 176 -10.32 -7.77 2.69
CA GLU A 176 -11.03 -6.50 2.55
C GLU A 176 -12.00 -6.25 3.70
N TRP A 177 -12.40 -4.99 3.81
CA TRP A 177 -13.48 -4.55 4.67
C TRP A 177 -14.81 -5.19 4.28
N THR A 178 -15.55 -5.72 5.26
CA THR A 178 -16.85 -6.36 5.02
C THR A 178 -18.04 -5.54 5.53
N GLY A 179 -17.80 -4.39 6.16
CA GLY A 179 -18.86 -3.52 6.69
C GLY A 179 -19.50 -2.60 5.64
N ALA A 180 -19.98 -1.44 6.10
CA ALA A 180 -20.62 -0.46 5.22
C ALA A 180 -19.72 -0.01 4.06
N TRP A 181 -20.26 -0.04 2.83
CA TRP A 181 -19.57 0.29 1.57
C TRP A 181 -18.48 -0.69 1.12
N SER A 182 -18.42 -1.88 1.72
CA SER A 182 -17.69 -3.02 1.14
C SER A 182 -18.23 -3.41 -0.24
N ASP A 183 -17.48 -4.19 -1.00
CA ASP A 183 -17.84 -4.66 -2.35
C ASP A 183 -19.19 -5.37 -2.45
N SER A 184 -19.59 -6.06 -1.38
CA SER A 184 -20.85 -6.80 -1.29
C SER A 184 -21.97 -6.00 -0.61
N CYS A 185 -21.71 -4.77 -0.18
CA CYS A 185 -22.66 -3.98 0.60
C CYS A 185 -23.90 -3.57 -0.23
N PRO A 186 -25.14 -3.83 0.23
CA PRO A 186 -26.35 -3.39 -0.48
C PRO A 186 -26.51 -1.86 -0.55
N ARG A 187 -25.77 -1.08 0.23
CA ARG A 187 -25.82 0.40 0.20
C ARG A 187 -25.47 0.96 -1.18
N TRP A 188 -24.69 0.23 -1.98
CA TRP A 188 -24.40 0.59 -3.37
C TRP A 188 -25.65 0.67 -4.25
N ASP A 189 -26.71 -0.09 -3.95
CA ASP A 189 -27.95 -0.08 -4.74
C ASP A 189 -28.80 1.17 -4.51
N ALA A 190 -28.53 1.92 -3.45
CA ALA A 190 -29.13 3.22 -3.20
C ALA A 190 -28.48 4.35 -4.01
N LEU A 191 -27.32 4.11 -4.64
CA LEU A 191 -26.64 5.10 -5.48
C LEU A 191 -27.17 5.10 -6.92
N PRO A 192 -27.16 6.26 -7.60
CA PRO A 192 -27.33 6.30 -9.05
C PRO A 192 -26.33 5.39 -9.76
N ALA A 193 -26.77 4.78 -10.88
CA ALA A 193 -25.96 3.81 -11.62
C ALA A 193 -24.56 4.34 -12.00
N GLU A 194 -24.47 5.62 -12.40
CA GLU A 194 -23.22 6.29 -12.73
C GLU A 194 -22.19 6.21 -11.58
N TRP A 195 -22.61 6.51 -10.35
CA TRP A 195 -21.73 6.45 -9.18
C TRP A 195 -21.36 5.02 -8.82
N ARG A 196 -22.32 4.10 -8.91
CA ARG A 196 -22.08 2.68 -8.62
C ARG A 196 -21.07 2.10 -9.61
N GLU A 197 -21.26 2.33 -10.91
CA GLU A 197 -20.37 1.81 -11.95
C GLU A 197 -18.97 2.44 -11.90
N ALA A 198 -18.86 3.70 -11.49
CA ALA A 198 -17.57 4.37 -11.37
C ALA A 198 -16.77 3.96 -10.12
N LEU A 199 -17.44 3.58 -9.03
CA LEU A 199 -16.79 3.40 -7.71
C LEU A 199 -16.74 1.94 -7.25
N LEU A 200 -17.71 1.11 -7.63
CA LEU A 200 -17.81 -0.26 -7.17
C LEU A 200 -17.13 -1.21 -8.15
N VAL A 201 -16.01 -1.78 -7.73
CA VAL A 201 -15.38 -2.91 -8.40
C VAL A 201 -15.59 -4.11 -7.49
N LYS A 202 -16.38 -5.11 -7.92
CA LYS A 202 -16.60 -6.32 -7.12
C LYS A 202 -15.50 -7.33 -7.37
N LYS A 203 -14.40 -7.26 -6.62
CA LYS A 203 -13.24 -8.14 -6.81
C LYS A 203 -12.43 -8.23 -5.52
N GLU A 204 -12.03 -9.44 -5.15
CA GLU A 204 -11.03 -9.63 -4.08
C GLU A 204 -9.63 -9.22 -4.59
N ASP A 205 -9.29 -7.95 -4.43
CA ASP A 205 -8.01 -7.34 -4.82
C ASP A 205 -7.39 -6.45 -3.72
N GLY A 206 -8.01 -6.46 -2.53
CA GLY A 206 -7.60 -5.71 -1.36
C GLY A 206 -8.03 -4.25 -1.37
N GLU A 207 -8.66 -3.74 -2.43
CA GLU A 207 -9.16 -2.37 -2.51
C GLU A 207 -10.65 -2.31 -2.14
N PHE A 208 -11.02 -1.42 -1.22
CA PHE A 208 -12.39 -1.30 -0.73
C PHE A 208 -12.74 0.14 -0.35
N CYS A 209 -14.03 0.44 -0.33
CA CYS A 209 -14.55 1.72 0.16
C CYS A 209 -15.05 1.62 1.60
N ILE A 210 -14.98 2.75 2.30
CA ILE A 210 -15.53 2.91 3.65
C ILE A 210 -16.04 4.34 3.83
N SER A 211 -17.07 4.51 4.66
CA SER A 211 -17.66 5.83 4.95
C SER A 211 -16.81 6.64 5.93
N GLU A 212 -16.61 7.92 5.64
CA GLU A 212 -16.04 8.87 6.59
C GLU A 212 -17.07 9.41 7.59
N ASP A 213 -18.36 9.41 7.21
CA ASP A 213 -19.42 10.01 8.00
C ASP A 213 -19.73 9.19 9.25
N LEU A 214 -19.17 9.63 10.39
CA LEU A 214 -19.41 9.09 11.73
C LEU A 214 -20.86 9.29 12.20
N GLU A 215 -21.60 10.24 11.62
CA GLU A 215 -22.94 10.63 12.08
C GLU A 215 -24.08 9.71 11.58
N THR A 216 -23.84 8.88 10.56
CA THR A 216 -24.85 7.95 10.00
C THR A 216 -24.64 6.50 10.42
N LEU A 217 -23.59 6.25 11.20
CA LEU A 217 -23.17 4.95 11.68
C LEU A 217 -23.43 4.95 13.19
N GLY A 218 -24.28 4.06 13.70
CA GLY A 218 -24.48 3.93 15.14
C GLY A 218 -23.13 3.83 15.86
N ASP A 219 -23.05 4.34 17.10
CA ASP A 219 -21.82 4.66 17.85
C ASP A 219 -20.67 3.63 17.74
N LEU A 220 -20.99 2.34 17.54
CA LEU A 220 -20.05 1.23 17.36
C LEU A 220 -19.33 1.21 15.99
N GLU A 221 -20.00 1.52 14.88
CA GLU A 221 -19.38 1.54 13.53
C GLU A 221 -18.53 2.81 13.32
N ALA A 222 -18.97 3.93 13.92
CA ALA A 222 -18.21 5.18 13.97
C ALA A 222 -16.92 5.02 14.78
N GLN A 223 -16.96 4.35 15.95
CA GLN A 223 -15.78 3.99 16.75
C GLN A 223 -14.77 3.12 15.99
N ARG A 224 -15.23 2.24 15.08
CA ARG A 224 -14.36 1.34 14.30
C ARG A 224 -13.66 2.04 13.13
N PHE A 225 -14.32 3.00 12.49
CA PHE A 225 -13.68 3.89 11.51
C PHE A 225 -12.61 4.80 12.14
N LEU A 226 -12.81 5.18 13.41
CA LEU A 226 -11.82 5.89 14.23
C LEU A 226 -10.58 5.06 14.56
N GLU A 227 -10.60 3.75 14.30
CA GLU A 227 -9.43 2.89 14.53
C GLU A 227 -8.43 2.91 13.39
N ILE A 228 -8.89 3.07 12.13
CA ILE A 228 -8.06 3.30 10.89
C ILE A 228 -7.35 4.65 10.92
N LYS A 229 -7.80 5.52 11.81
CA LYS A 229 -7.34 6.88 12.03
C LYS A 229 -6.13 6.95 12.97
N GLY A 230 -5.22 5.99 12.89
CA GLY A 230 -4.02 6.01 13.72
C GLY A 230 -3.11 7.18 13.43
N TYR A 231 -2.73 7.27 12.15
CA TYR A 231 -2.07 8.41 11.56
C TYR A 231 -2.22 8.35 10.04
N LEU A 232 -2.17 9.50 9.37
CA LEU A 232 -1.96 9.58 7.94
C LEU A 232 -0.52 9.97 7.66
N ALA A 233 0.18 9.21 6.83
CA ALA A 233 1.43 9.64 6.23
C ALA A 233 1.10 10.35 4.91
N VAL A 234 1.55 11.58 4.73
CA VAL A 234 1.41 12.33 3.48
C VAL A 234 2.78 12.77 3.02
N CYS A 235 3.12 12.54 1.75
CA CYS A 235 4.37 13.06 1.18
C CYS A 235 4.09 14.03 0.03
N LYS A 236 4.59 15.26 0.18
CA LYS A 236 4.40 16.37 -0.77
C LYS A 236 5.69 16.58 -1.56
N GLU A 237 5.54 16.80 -2.88
CA GLU A 237 6.56 16.92 -3.93
C GLU A 237 7.08 15.59 -4.49
N LEU A 238 6.73 15.34 -5.77
CA LEU A 238 7.33 14.29 -6.60
C LEU A 238 8.49 14.90 -7.38
N GLN A 239 9.72 14.79 -6.88
CA GLN A 239 10.88 14.91 -7.76
C GLN A 239 11.11 13.53 -8.40
N GLY A 240 10.47 13.32 -9.56
CA GLY A 240 10.59 12.19 -10.47
C GLY A 240 11.31 10.93 -9.99
N PHE A 241 10.55 9.87 -9.72
CA PHE A 241 11.07 8.51 -9.57
C PHE A 241 11.45 7.92 -10.94
N VAL A 242 12.71 7.49 -11.12
CA VAL A 242 13.19 6.86 -12.38
C VAL A 242 13.74 5.47 -12.08
N ILE A 243 13.08 4.43 -12.62
CA ILE A 243 13.68 3.09 -12.73
C ILE A 243 14.43 3.05 -14.06
N GLY A 244 15.75 3.21 -14.00
CA GLY A 244 16.63 3.10 -15.16
C GLY A 244 17.21 1.70 -15.31
N GLY A 245 17.18 1.15 -16.52
CA GLY A 245 18.02 0.00 -16.89
C GLY A 245 19.41 0.49 -17.25
N VAL A 246 20.46 -0.08 -16.63
CA VAL A 246 21.85 0.24 -17.00
C VAL A 246 22.14 -0.42 -18.35
N ALA A 247 22.33 0.38 -19.41
CA ALA A 247 22.83 -0.13 -20.67
C ALA A 247 24.28 -0.62 -20.51
N PRO A 248 24.68 -1.74 -21.14
CA PRO A 248 26.05 -2.23 -21.07
C PRO A 248 27.01 -1.17 -21.64
N ARG A 249 28.07 -0.85 -20.90
CA ARG A 249 29.16 -0.01 -21.40
C ARG A 249 29.95 -0.84 -22.42
N SER A 250 29.99 -0.34 -23.65
CA SER A 250 30.79 -0.84 -24.77
C SER A 250 32.28 -0.91 -24.46
#